data_AF-M4C5K2-F1
#
_entry.id   AF-M4C5K2-F1
#
_cell.length_a   1.000
_cell.length_b   1.000
_cell.length_c   1.000
_cell.angle_alpha   90.00
_cell.angle_beta   90.00
_cell.angle_gamma   90.00
#
_symmetry.space_group_name_H-M   'P 1'
#
loop_
_entity.id
_entity.type
_entity.pdbx_description
1 polymer ?
#
loop_
_entity_poly.entity_id
_entity_poly.type
_entity_poly.pdbx_seq_one_letter_code
_entity_poly.pdbx_strand_id
1 'polypeptide(L)'
;MALVPKIVAQSILSALSNRTVDNDDVLRSQQTWFSYAFVHVMAVFETIYWKFTGKEATWANTGALGGNSIMELPNLIVFMVVVFGMLWDSVRFFAGYNTAATTHGTPLFFASLYLGGFLANQLWPMVRMSVQTYFGWSHKSLTDQGNIVGSFSLACMLFILCIWVYVESPNRSIFG
;
A
#
# COMPACT_ATOMS: atom_id res chain seq x y z
N MET A 1 1.24 31.10 7.75
CA MET A 1 2.71 31.26 7.88
C MET A 1 3.28 30.91 9.26
N ALA A 2 2.48 30.62 10.29
CA ALA A 2 2.97 30.23 11.62
C ALA A 2 3.33 28.73 11.79
N LEU A 3 2.93 27.88 10.84
CA LEU A 3 3.14 26.43 10.94
C LEU A 3 4.61 26.03 10.73
N VAL A 4 5.29 26.65 9.76
CA VAL A 4 6.68 26.34 9.42
C VAL A 4 7.63 26.66 10.58
N PRO A 5 7.56 27.85 11.22
CA PRO A 5 8.38 28.14 12.40
C PRO A 5 8.09 27.18 13.57
N LYS A 6 6.82 26.79 13.76
CA LYS A 6 6.43 25.83 14.81
C LYS A 6 7.05 24.45 14.57
N ILE A 7 6.97 23.93 13.34
CA ILE A 7 7.56 22.64 12.97
C ILE A 7 9.06 22.67 13.19
N VAL A 8 9.76 23.71 12.70
CA VAL A 8 11.20 23.86 12.87
C VAL A 8 11.59 23.93 14.35
N ALA A 9 10.88 24.72 15.16
CA ALA A 9 11.12 24.80 16.60
C ALA A 9 10.90 23.46 17.30
N GLN A 10 9.84 22.73 16.96
CA GLN A 10 9.57 21.40 17.52
C GLN A 10 10.64 20.38 17.12
N SER A 11 11.12 20.40 15.88
CA SER A 11 12.21 19.53 15.42
C SER A 11 13.50 19.78 16.18
N ILE A 12 13.87 21.06 16.35
CA ILE A 12 15.08 21.46 17.09
C ILE A 12 14.95 21.07 18.56
N LEU A 13 13.82 21.36 19.20
CA LEU A 13 13.58 20.98 20.59
C LEU A 13 13.58 19.46 20.78
N SER A 14 13.05 18.70 19.82
CA SER A 14 13.09 17.24 19.85
C SER A 14 14.50 16.68 19.66
N ALA A 15 15.35 17.34 18.88
CA ALA A 15 16.76 16.95 18.69
C ALA A 15 17.63 17.30 19.90
N LEU A 16 17.31 18.39 20.60
CA LEU A 16 17.99 18.82 21.83
C LEU A 16 17.52 18.06 23.08
N SER A 17 16.30 17.53 23.04
CA SER A 17 15.77 16.62 24.05
C SER A 17 16.63 15.36 24.09
N ASN A 18 17.33 15.12 25.20
CA ASN A 18 18.01 13.86 25.48
C ASN A 18 16.98 12.73 25.58
N ARG A 19 16.62 12.17 24.43
CA ARG A 19 15.62 11.14 24.30
C ARG A 19 16.27 9.79 24.60
N THR A 20 15.71 9.04 25.54
CA THR A 20 16.18 7.69 25.92
C THR A 20 15.75 6.60 24.93
N VAL A 21 15.05 6.99 23.86
CA VAL A 21 14.47 6.08 22.87
C VAL A 21 15.14 6.35 21.54
N ASP A 22 15.64 5.30 20.92
CA ASP A 22 16.35 5.35 19.65
C ASP A 22 15.45 5.91 18.53
N ASN A 23 16.03 6.73 17.65
CA ASN A 23 15.29 7.37 16.55
C ASN A 23 14.61 6.35 15.62
N ASP A 24 15.24 5.20 15.40
CA ASP A 24 14.69 4.13 14.57
C ASP A 24 13.41 3.54 15.17
N ASP A 25 13.31 3.43 16.50
CA ASP A 25 12.09 2.97 17.17
C ASP A 25 10.95 3.98 17.02
N VAL A 26 11.28 5.27 17.02
CA VAL A 26 10.29 6.33 16.77
C VAL A 26 9.73 6.22 15.37
N LEU A 27 10.61 6.13 14.37
CA LEU A 27 10.23 6.05 12.97
C LEU A 27 9.36 4.80 12.73
N ARG A 28 9.79 3.66 13.27
CA ARG A 28 9.03 2.41 13.19
C ARG A 28 7.66 2.52 13.86
N SER A 29 7.57 3.20 15.01
CA SER A 29 6.28 3.41 15.69
C SER A 29 5.31 4.25 14.83
N GLN A 30 5.81 5.28 14.14
CA GLN A 30 5.01 6.11 13.24
C GLN A 30 4.52 5.32 12.03
N GLN A 31 5.40 4.53 11.40
CA GLN A 31 5.05 3.63 10.31
C GLN A 31 3.96 2.62 10.71
N THR A 32 4.06 2.12 11.94
CA THR A 32 3.09 1.18 12.51
C THR A 32 1.74 1.86 12.79
N TRP A 33 1.75 3.09 13.27
CA TRP A 33 0.53 3.88 13.45
C TRP A 33 -0.19 4.14 12.12
N PHE A 34 0.57 4.50 11.07
CA PHE A 34 0.02 4.73 9.73
C PHE A 34 -0.60 3.47 9.13
N SER A 35 0.00 2.29 9.36
CA SER A 35 -0.54 1.05 8.79
C SER A 35 -1.79 0.54 9.49
N TYR A 36 -1.95 0.84 10.79
CA TYR A 36 -3.17 0.54 11.54
C TYR A 36 -4.31 1.53 11.28
N ALA A 37 -4.06 2.65 10.58
CA ALA A 37 -5.09 3.66 10.33
C ALA A 37 -6.36 3.09 9.67
N PHE A 38 -6.22 2.25 8.65
CA PHE A 38 -7.37 1.62 7.98
C PHE A 38 -8.11 0.65 8.88
N VAL A 39 -7.38 -0.09 9.72
CA VAL A 39 -7.95 -1.05 10.66
C VAL A 39 -8.74 -0.30 11.73
N HIS A 40 -8.22 0.82 12.22
CA HIS A 40 -8.93 1.69 13.15
C HIS A 40 -10.20 2.28 12.53
N VAL A 41 -10.16 2.71 11.28
CA VAL A 41 -11.36 3.21 10.57
C VAL A 41 -12.41 2.11 10.42
N MET A 42 -12.01 0.89 10.04
CA MET A 42 -12.92 -0.25 9.95
C MET A 42 -13.53 -0.61 11.32
N ALA A 43 -12.74 -0.56 12.39
CA ALA A 43 -13.23 -0.78 13.74
C ALA A 43 -14.27 0.27 14.17
N VAL A 44 -14.09 1.53 13.76
CA VAL A 44 -15.10 2.58 14.02
C VAL A 44 -16.41 2.27 13.26
N PHE A 45 -16.34 1.85 12.00
CA PHE A 45 -17.55 1.47 11.27
C PHE A 45 -18.24 0.25 11.86
N GLU A 46 -17.48 -0.76 12.29
CA GLU A 46 -18.01 -1.97 12.89
C GLU A 46 -18.65 -1.71 14.26
N THR A 47 -18.07 -0.82 15.07
CA THR A 47 -18.67 -0.41 16.35
C THR A 47 -19.96 0.36 16.16
N ILE A 48 -20.05 1.22 15.15
CA ILE A 48 -21.32 1.88 14.76
C ILE A 48 -22.34 0.83 14.32
N TYR A 49 -21.95 -0.14 13.48
CA TYR A 49 -22.83 -1.21 13.02
C TYR A 49 -23.32 -2.10 14.17
N TRP A 50 -22.45 -2.47 15.11
CA TRP A 50 -22.81 -3.19 16.33
C TRP A 50 -23.84 -2.41 17.14
N LYS A 51 -23.66 -1.10 17.28
CA LYS A 51 -24.61 -0.25 18.02
C LYS A 51 -26.03 -0.30 17.45
N PHE A 52 -26.17 -0.44 16.13
CA PHE A 52 -27.47 -0.54 15.46
C PHE A 52 -28.04 -1.96 15.39
N THR A 53 -27.19 -2.98 15.27
CA THR A 53 -27.64 -4.35 14.97
C THR A 53 -27.53 -5.33 16.14
N GLY A 54 -26.81 -4.97 17.20
CA GLY A 54 -26.54 -5.85 18.34
C GLY A 54 -25.64 -7.05 18.03
N LYS A 55 -25.13 -7.17 16.80
CA LYS A 55 -24.20 -8.24 16.40
C LYS A 55 -22.79 -7.92 16.85
N GLU A 56 -22.17 -8.85 17.59
CA GLU A 56 -20.82 -8.68 18.13
C GLU A 56 -19.81 -8.34 17.04
N ALA A 57 -18.95 -7.36 17.32
CA ALA A 57 -17.87 -6.97 16.44
C ALA A 57 -16.81 -8.08 16.41
N THR A 58 -16.46 -8.56 15.22
CA THR A 58 -15.46 -9.60 14.95
C THR A 58 -14.07 -8.99 14.71
N TRP A 59 -13.86 -7.77 15.19
CA TRP A 59 -12.61 -7.04 14.96
C TRP A 59 -11.42 -7.79 15.57
N ALA A 60 -10.33 -7.86 14.81
CA ALA A 60 -9.04 -8.22 15.35
C ALA A 60 -7.94 -7.41 14.66
N ASN A 61 -6.96 -7.04 15.48
CA ASN A 61 -5.79 -6.28 15.10
C ASN A 61 -4.86 -7.10 14.19
N THR A 62 -4.25 -6.44 13.21
CA THR A 62 -3.38 -7.01 12.15
C THR A 62 -2.08 -7.66 12.63
N GLY A 63 -1.93 -7.89 13.95
CA GLY A 63 -0.87 -8.71 14.54
C GLY A 63 -1.39 -9.96 15.25
N ALA A 64 -2.70 -10.07 15.52
CA ALA A 64 -3.35 -11.23 16.14
C ALA A 64 -4.03 -12.14 15.11
N LEU A 65 -4.53 -11.56 14.01
CA LEU A 65 -4.92 -12.32 12.83
C LEU A 65 -3.63 -12.60 12.05
N GLY A 66 -3.23 -13.86 11.97
CA GLY A 66 -2.06 -14.28 11.20
C GLY A 66 -2.02 -13.62 9.81
N GLY A 67 -0.81 -13.38 9.31
CA GLY A 67 -0.63 -12.72 8.02
C GLY A 67 -1.44 -13.40 6.89
N ASN A 68 -1.79 -12.62 5.86
CA ASN A 68 -2.82 -12.92 4.83
C ASN A 68 -4.24 -12.44 5.21
N SER A 69 -4.34 -11.42 6.07
CA SER A 69 -5.63 -10.82 6.42
C SER A 69 -6.12 -9.88 5.31
N ILE A 70 -7.40 -9.95 4.97
CA ILE A 70 -8.08 -8.97 4.09
C ILE A 70 -7.92 -7.54 4.64
N MET A 71 -7.64 -7.40 5.93
CA MET A 71 -7.38 -6.11 6.58
C MET A 71 -6.06 -5.45 6.16
N GLU A 72 -5.13 -6.18 5.53
CA GLU A 72 -3.85 -5.64 5.01
C GLU A 72 -3.97 -5.05 3.60
N LEU A 73 -4.96 -5.50 2.83
CA LEU A 73 -5.19 -5.10 1.43
C LEU A 73 -5.35 -3.58 1.21
N PRO A 74 -6.06 -2.82 2.08
CA PRO A 74 -6.21 -1.38 1.92
C PRO A 74 -4.88 -0.62 1.88
N ASN A 75 -3.92 -1.03 2.71
CA ASN A 75 -2.57 -0.43 2.73
C ASN A 75 -1.87 -0.60 1.38
N LEU A 76 -1.98 -1.79 0.79
CA LEU A 76 -1.39 -2.11 -0.51
C LEU A 76 -2.04 -1.31 -1.64
N ILE A 77 -3.37 -1.21 -1.66
CA ILE A 77 -4.09 -0.44 -2.68
C ILE A 77 -3.71 1.04 -2.61
N VAL A 78 -3.74 1.63 -1.41
CA VAL A 78 -3.41 3.06 -1.24
C VAL A 78 -1.97 3.34 -1.59
N PHE A 79 -1.04 2.46 -1.23
CA PHE A 79 0.35 2.58 -1.65
C PHE A 79 0.49 2.58 -3.18
N MET A 80 -0.17 1.65 -3.87
CA MET A 80 -0.13 1.57 -5.34
C MET A 80 -0.73 2.83 -5.98
N VAL A 81 -1.87 3.32 -5.47
CA VAL A 81 -2.50 4.56 -5.95
C VAL A 81 -1.57 5.77 -5.77
N VAL A 82 -0.89 5.88 -4.64
CA VAL A 82 0.06 6.97 -4.38
C VAL A 82 1.26 6.89 -5.32
N VAL A 83 1.88 5.72 -5.48
CA VAL A 83 3.06 5.55 -6.36
C VAL A 83 2.70 5.80 -7.83
N PHE A 84 1.64 5.18 -8.33
CA PHE A 84 1.19 5.42 -9.72
C PHE A 84 0.70 6.85 -9.92
N GLY A 85 0.05 7.44 -8.92
CA GLY A 85 -0.37 8.83 -8.94
C GLY A 85 0.82 9.79 -9.08
N MET A 86 1.90 9.58 -8.33
CA MET A 86 3.13 10.37 -8.43
C MET A 86 3.81 10.23 -9.81
N LEU A 87 3.86 9.02 -10.36
CA LEU A 87 4.42 8.77 -11.69
C LEU A 87 3.57 9.46 -12.77
N TRP A 88 2.25 9.32 -12.69
CA TRP A 88 1.32 9.93 -13.62
C TRP A 88 1.35 11.45 -13.57
N ASP A 89 1.41 12.03 -12.36
CA ASP A 89 1.54 13.47 -12.17
C ASP A 89 2.86 14.00 -12.75
N SER A 90 3.95 13.23 -12.61
CA SER A 90 5.24 13.55 -13.25
C SER A 90 5.16 13.53 -14.77
N VAL A 91 4.50 12.51 -15.35
CA VAL A 91 4.29 12.44 -16.80
C VAL A 91 3.43 13.61 -17.28
N ARG A 92 2.35 13.95 -16.58
CA ARG A 92 1.50 15.12 -16.90
C ARG A 92 2.24 16.43 -16.76
N PHE A 93 3.10 16.56 -15.75
CA PHE A 93 3.96 17.71 -15.59
C PHE A 93 4.82 17.86 -16.85
N PHE A 94 5.63 16.89 -17.24
CA PHE A 94 6.50 17.03 -18.42
C PHE A 94 5.75 17.10 -19.77
N ALA A 95 4.66 16.37 -19.93
CA ALA A 95 3.90 16.33 -21.20
C ALA A 95 2.95 17.53 -21.37
N GLY A 96 2.45 18.12 -20.28
CA GLY A 96 1.45 19.20 -20.30
C GLY A 96 1.99 20.59 -19.95
N TYR A 97 3.17 20.72 -19.30
CA TYR A 97 3.70 22.03 -18.91
C TYR A 97 4.15 22.92 -20.07
N ASN A 98 4.34 22.37 -21.27
CA ASN A 98 4.69 23.18 -22.44
C ASN A 98 3.55 24.08 -22.93
N THR A 99 2.32 23.95 -22.39
CA THR A 99 1.14 24.65 -22.92
C THR A 99 0.41 25.54 -21.90
N ALA A 100 0.66 25.40 -20.60
CA ALA A 100 -0.03 26.17 -19.56
C ALA A 100 0.92 26.64 -18.45
N ALA A 101 1.65 27.73 -18.73
CA ALA A 101 2.46 28.43 -17.74
C ALA A 101 1.55 29.08 -16.67
N THR A 102 1.23 28.33 -15.62
CA THR A 102 0.57 28.87 -14.42
C THR A 102 1.57 28.96 -13.28
N THR A 103 1.65 30.13 -12.65
CA THR A 103 2.64 30.51 -11.63
C THR A 103 2.58 29.68 -10.34
N HIS A 104 1.51 28.88 -10.14
CA HIS A 104 1.29 28.06 -8.95
C HIS A 104 1.42 26.55 -9.20
N GLY A 105 1.49 26.07 -10.44
CA GLY A 105 1.52 24.62 -10.73
C GLY A 105 2.82 23.94 -10.28
N THR A 106 3.95 24.64 -10.37
CA THR A 106 5.27 24.04 -10.09
C THR A 106 5.47 23.74 -8.60
N PRO A 107 5.17 24.67 -7.67
CA PRO A 107 5.24 24.36 -6.23
C PRO A 107 4.24 23.29 -5.80
N LEU A 108 3.04 23.27 -6.40
CA LEU A 108 2.01 22.25 -6.12
C LEU A 108 2.47 20.85 -6.55
N PHE A 109 3.11 20.73 -7.72
CA PHE A 109 3.72 19.50 -8.18
C PHE A 109 4.74 18.97 -7.18
N PHE A 110 5.74 19.78 -6.80
CA PHE A 110 6.75 19.36 -5.81
C PHE A 110 6.16 19.04 -4.43
N ALA A 111 5.16 19.81 -3.98
CA ALA A 111 4.47 19.53 -2.72
C ALA A 111 3.71 18.19 -2.77
N SER A 112 3.06 17.87 -3.90
CA SER A 112 2.34 16.60 -4.08
C SER A 112 3.30 15.41 -4.15
N LEU A 113 4.45 15.55 -4.82
CA LEU A 113 5.50 14.53 -4.84
C LEU A 113 6.09 14.31 -3.45
N TYR A 114 6.32 15.37 -2.68
CA TYR A 114 6.84 15.26 -1.32
C TYR A 114 5.84 14.56 -0.39
N LEU A 115 4.57 14.97 -0.41
CA LEU A 115 3.54 14.34 0.41
C LEU A 115 3.27 12.89 0.00
N GLY A 116 3.21 12.62 -1.32
CA GLY A 116 3.09 11.27 -1.84
C GLY A 116 4.26 10.39 -1.42
N GLY A 117 5.50 10.90 -1.56
CA GLY A 117 6.70 10.20 -1.14
C GLY A 117 6.76 9.94 0.36
N PHE A 118 6.33 10.92 1.17
CA PHE A 118 6.20 10.75 2.62
C PHE A 118 5.21 9.64 2.98
N LEU A 119 4.01 9.66 2.39
CA LEU A 119 2.99 8.62 2.63
C LEU A 119 3.47 7.24 2.16
N ALA A 120 4.11 7.17 0.99
CA ALA A 120 4.68 5.93 0.47
C ALA A 120 5.77 5.37 1.41
N ASN A 121 6.64 6.22 1.96
CA ASN A 121 7.67 5.81 2.92
C ASN A 121 7.06 5.27 4.23
N GLN A 122 5.95 5.85 4.70
CA GLN A 122 5.29 5.36 5.91
C GLN A 122 4.57 4.02 5.70
N LEU A 123 3.99 3.80 4.51
CA LEU A 123 3.27 2.56 4.19
C LEU A 123 4.19 1.42 3.72
N TRP A 124 5.38 1.74 3.21
CA TRP A 124 6.30 0.79 2.57
C TRP A 124 6.63 -0.47 3.39
N PRO A 125 7.00 -0.39 4.68
CA PRO A 125 7.37 -1.57 5.46
C PRO A 125 6.23 -2.60 5.53
N MET A 126 5.00 -2.11 5.62
CA MET A 126 3.80 -2.94 5.76
C MET A 126 3.36 -3.54 4.45
N VAL A 127 3.46 -2.78 3.35
CA VAL A 127 3.26 -3.32 2.01
C VAL A 127 4.27 -4.42 1.71
N ARG A 128 5.54 -4.22 2.08
CA ARG A 128 6.58 -5.25 1.93
C ARG A 128 6.21 -6.53 2.70
N MET A 129 5.81 -6.42 3.97
CA MET A 129 5.40 -7.59 4.75
C MET A 129 4.17 -8.27 4.14
N SER A 130 3.15 -7.50 3.75
CA SER A 130 1.92 -8.03 3.14
C SER A 130 2.25 -8.79 1.85
N VAL A 131 3.03 -8.19 0.95
CA VAL A 131 3.50 -8.83 -0.30
C VAL A 131 4.27 -10.12 0.02
N GLN A 132 5.19 -10.09 0.98
CA GLN A 132 5.92 -11.29 1.38
C GLN A 132 4.97 -12.39 1.88
N THR A 133 3.96 -12.04 2.67
CA THR A 133 2.99 -13.02 3.15
C THR A 133 2.10 -13.57 2.02
N TYR A 134 1.62 -12.73 1.10
CA TYR A 134 0.82 -13.17 -0.05
C TYR A 134 1.60 -14.08 -1.01
N PHE A 135 2.90 -13.82 -1.20
CA PHE A 135 3.75 -14.65 -2.07
C PHE A 135 4.48 -15.78 -1.31
N GLY A 136 4.29 -15.91 0.01
CA GLY A 136 4.97 -16.92 0.83
C GLY A 136 6.50 -16.73 0.91
N TRP A 137 6.98 -15.49 0.80
CA TRP A 137 8.41 -15.15 0.88
C TRP A 137 8.85 -14.99 2.33
N SER A 138 10.08 -15.40 2.64
CA SER A 138 10.64 -15.26 3.98
C SER A 138 10.80 -13.80 4.39
N HIS A 139 10.39 -13.47 5.62
CA HIS A 139 10.53 -12.13 6.20
C HIS A 139 12.00 -11.73 6.45
N LYS A 140 12.96 -12.67 6.35
CA LYS A 140 14.38 -12.43 6.58
C LYS A 140 15.21 -12.30 5.29
N SER A 141 14.65 -12.59 4.13
CA SER A 141 15.38 -12.62 2.87
C SER A 141 14.50 -12.21 1.68
N LEU A 142 14.97 -11.23 0.89
CA LEU A 142 14.38 -10.87 -0.40
C LEU A 142 14.71 -11.87 -1.52
N THR A 143 15.57 -12.85 -1.25
CA THR A 143 16.00 -13.87 -2.23
C THR A 143 15.27 -15.21 -2.07
N ASP A 144 14.35 -15.33 -1.13
CA ASP A 144 13.42 -16.46 -1.14
C ASP A 144 12.41 -16.22 -2.27
N GLN A 145 12.70 -16.78 -3.45
CA GLN A 145 11.75 -16.89 -4.56
C GLN A 145 10.63 -17.87 -4.17
N GLY A 146 9.90 -17.56 -3.09
CA GLY A 146 8.79 -18.37 -2.63
C GLY A 146 7.79 -18.50 -3.77
N ASN A 147 7.66 -19.74 -4.22
CA ASN A 147 6.69 -20.26 -5.17
C ASN A 147 6.52 -19.52 -6.52
N ILE A 148 7.37 -18.56 -6.90
CA ILE A 148 7.24 -17.87 -8.20
C ILE A 148 7.32 -18.89 -9.34
N VAL A 149 8.30 -19.79 -9.27
CA VAL A 149 8.49 -20.85 -10.27
C VAL A 149 7.31 -21.84 -10.26
N GLY A 150 6.78 -22.20 -9.10
CA GLY A 150 5.65 -23.12 -8.98
C GLY A 150 4.33 -22.52 -9.46
N SER A 151 4.00 -21.30 -9.02
CA SER A 151 2.81 -20.56 -9.46
C SER A 151 2.88 -20.18 -10.95
N PHE A 152 4.05 -19.79 -11.45
CA PHE A 152 4.24 -19.50 -12.88
C PHE A 152 4.15 -20.78 -13.73
N SER A 153 4.73 -21.89 -13.27
CA SER A 153 4.59 -23.21 -13.90
C SER A 153 3.13 -23.66 -13.96
N LEU A 154 2.39 -23.52 -12.86
CA LEU A 154 0.95 -23.80 -12.81
C LEU A 154 0.16 -22.89 -13.78
N ALA A 155 0.48 -21.60 -13.84
CA ALA A 155 -0.16 -20.67 -14.78
C ALA A 155 0.12 -21.05 -16.24
N CYS A 156 1.36 -21.41 -16.59
CA CYS A 156 1.71 -21.92 -17.91
C CYS A 156 0.97 -23.21 -18.25
N MET A 157 0.89 -24.15 -17.30
CA MET A 157 0.18 -25.42 -17.48
C MET A 157 -1.33 -25.20 -17.67
N LEU A 158 -1.95 -24.33 -16.87
CA LEU A 158 -3.35 -23.94 -17.02
C LEU A 158 -3.61 -23.24 -18.36
N PHE A 159 -2.71 -22.36 -18.80
CA PHE A 159 -2.82 -21.71 -20.11
C PHE A 159 -2.77 -22.73 -21.25
N ILE A 160 -1.84 -23.69 -21.21
CA ILE A 160 -1.75 -24.79 -22.17
C ILE A 160 -3.02 -25.64 -22.13
N LEU A 161 -3.54 -25.98 -20.95
CA LEU A 161 -4.80 -26.73 -20.82
C LEU A 161 -5.99 -25.96 -21.39
N CYS A 162 -6.10 -24.65 -21.13
CA CYS A 162 -7.17 -23.83 -21.69
C CYS A 162 -7.10 -23.78 -23.23
N ILE A 163 -5.90 -23.66 -23.81
CA ILE A 163 -5.68 -23.74 -25.26
C ILE A 163 -6.05 -25.14 -25.77
N TRP A 164 -5.62 -26.19 -25.08
CA TRP A 164 -5.89 -27.57 -25.45
C TRP A 164 -7.40 -27.85 -25.46
N VAL A 165 -8.12 -27.46 -24.40
CA VAL A 165 -9.58 -27.57 -24.33
C VAL A 165 -10.26 -26.73 -25.41
N TYR A 166 -9.75 -25.54 -25.72
CA TYR A 166 -10.28 -24.71 -26.80
C TYR A 166 -10.10 -25.36 -28.18
N VAL A 167 -8.95 -25.99 -28.43
CA VAL A 167 -8.64 -26.71 -29.68
C VAL A 167 -9.41 -28.02 -29.78
N GLU A 168 -9.54 -28.76 -28.67
CA GLU A 168 -10.18 -30.07 -28.63
C GLU A 168 -11.68 -30.01 -28.37
N SER A 169 -12.27 -28.82 -28.21
CA SER A 169 -13.73 -28.63 -28.27
C SER A 169 -14.16 -28.46 -29.74
N PRO A 170 -14.47 -29.53 -30.50
CA PRO A 170 -14.74 -29.46 -31.93
C PRO A 170 -16.25 -29.27 -32.17
N ASN A 171 -17.00 -28.86 -31.14
CA ASN A 171 -18.45 -28.69 -31.17
C ASN A 171 -18.86 -27.21 -31.12
N ARG A 172 -18.23 -26.40 -31.97
CA ARG A 172 -19.07 -25.55 -32.82
C ARG A 172 -19.39 -26.37 -34.05
N SER A 173 -20.57 -26.97 -33.99
CA SER A 173 -21.23 -27.62 -35.10
C SER A 173 -20.96 -26.87 -36.39
N ILE A 174 -20.21 -27.54 -37.25
CA ILE A 174 -20.29 -27.46 -38.70
C ILE A 174 -21.68 -28.03 -39.07
N PHE A 175 -22.75 -27.39 -38.58
CA PHE A 175 -24.10 -27.60 -39.05
C PHE A 175 -24.65 -26.27 -39.62
N GLY A 176 -25.04 -26.21 -40.89
CA GLY A 176 -25.07 -27.32 -41.85
C GLY A 176 -25.76 -28.57 -41.32
#